data_AF-A0AAV5UMA6-F1
#
_entry.id   AF-A0AAV5UMA6-F1
#
_cell.length_a   1.000
_cell.length_b   1.000
_cell.length_c   1.000
_cell.angle_alpha   90.00
_cell.angle_beta   90.00
_cell.angle_gamma   90.00
#
_symmetry.space_group_name_H-M   'P 1'
#
loop_
_entity.id
_entity.type
_entity.pdbx_description
1 polymer ?
#
loop_
_entity_poly.entity_id
_entity_poly.type
_entity_poly.pdbx_seq_one_letter_code
_entity_poly.pdbx_strand_id
1 'polypeptide(L)'
;MSSLWETEDAERDLPWRTVAIKLAEGSQDAKNFAQIYPVPCFPITYFIDGNGKPTNVVLFNKRSRNECDKFKEALPKLVFPIPGKEAASGLLRVDESTPVAAAPSLQLPQLLYRSQLPLLQLRRPQVQRKLQRRSSEPRSYWEKKKAAEEEKKKREELASEMQLREDAKDMHRIVEERRNKELLEAAAAEERTSWNRPRRGRRVKEQIKADKAERESRVRMQQAQQLQQSPSEEEG
;
A
#
# COMPACT_ATOMS: atom_id res chain seq x y z
N MET A 1 -9.21 3.18 13.01
CA MET A 1 -10.03 3.15 11.78
C MET A 1 -9.72 4.43 11.02
N SER A 2 -9.54 4.35 9.71
CA SER A 2 -8.94 5.37 8.85
C SER A 2 -9.90 6.56 8.61
N SER A 3 -9.61 7.68 9.26
CA SER A 3 -10.45 8.88 9.38
C SER A 3 -10.43 9.85 8.19
N LEU A 4 -9.67 9.58 7.13
CA LEU A 4 -9.58 10.48 5.97
C LEU A 4 -10.94 10.58 5.25
N TRP A 5 -11.48 9.43 4.86
CA TRP A 5 -12.74 9.28 4.13
C TRP A 5 -13.99 9.30 5.01
N GLU A 6 -13.83 9.66 6.28
CA GLU A 6 -14.93 10.01 7.20
C GLU A 6 -15.01 11.53 7.39
N THR A 7 -13.94 12.27 7.06
CA THR A 7 -13.84 13.73 7.25
C THR A 7 -13.95 14.48 5.92
N GLU A 8 -13.51 13.90 4.81
CA GLU A 8 -13.60 14.51 3.47
C GLU A 8 -14.87 14.02 2.76
N ASP A 9 -15.78 14.96 2.48
CA ASP A 9 -16.95 14.70 1.63
C ASP A 9 -16.48 14.66 0.18
N ALA A 10 -16.35 13.45 -0.34
CA ALA A 10 -15.95 13.22 -1.72
C ALA A 10 -16.90 13.90 -2.73
N GLU A 11 -18.14 14.19 -2.35
CA GLU A 11 -19.08 14.94 -3.20
C GLU A 11 -18.79 16.45 -3.24
N ARG A 12 -18.13 17.00 -2.21
CA ARG A 12 -17.87 18.43 -2.09
C ARG A 12 -16.49 18.83 -2.57
N ASP A 13 -15.50 17.98 -2.32
CA ASP A 13 -14.08 18.30 -2.54
C ASP A 13 -13.52 17.74 -3.87
N LEU A 14 -14.29 16.88 -4.56
CA LEU A 14 -13.92 16.39 -5.89
C LEU A 14 -14.52 17.27 -7.01
N PRO A 15 -13.84 17.40 -8.17
CA PRO A 15 -14.39 18.13 -9.31
C PRO A 15 -15.74 17.54 -9.74
N TRP A 16 -16.65 18.38 -10.27
CA TRP A 16 -18.07 18.09 -10.54
C TRP A 16 -18.36 16.96 -11.57
N ARG A 17 -17.35 16.16 -11.94
CA ARG A 17 -17.43 15.08 -12.94
C ARG A 17 -16.84 13.76 -12.44
N THR A 18 -16.63 13.60 -11.14
CA THR A 18 -16.12 12.35 -10.56
C THR A 18 -17.16 11.75 -9.62
N VAL A 19 -17.30 10.43 -9.69
CA VAL A 19 -18.11 9.64 -8.75
C VAL A 19 -17.15 8.96 -7.80
N ALA A 20 -17.38 9.14 -6.50
CA ALA A 20 -16.63 8.43 -5.47
C ALA A 20 -17.38 7.16 -5.04
N ILE A 21 -16.71 6.02 -5.13
CA ILE A 21 -17.26 4.72 -4.70
C ILE A 21 -16.39 4.20 -3.57
N LYS A 22 -16.99 4.03 -2.39
CA LYS A 22 -16.30 3.50 -1.19
C LYS A 22 -16.58 2.02 -1.06
N LEU A 23 -15.53 1.21 -1.22
CA LEU A 23 -15.61 -0.24 -1.03
C LEU A 23 -15.09 -0.61 0.37
N ALA A 24 -15.91 -1.30 1.15
CA ALA A 24 -15.53 -1.78 2.47
C ALA A 24 -14.63 -3.02 2.37
N GLU A 25 -13.62 -3.10 3.23
CA GLU A 25 -12.73 -4.27 3.32
C GLU A 25 -13.56 -5.54 3.61
N GLY A 26 -13.34 -6.59 2.81
CA GLY A 26 -14.05 -7.87 2.95
C GLY A 26 -15.43 -7.94 2.30
N SER A 27 -15.97 -6.84 1.76
CA SER A 27 -17.24 -6.88 1.02
C SER A 27 -17.11 -7.69 -0.27
N GLN A 28 -18.23 -8.21 -0.78
CA GLN A 28 -18.24 -8.95 -2.04
C GLN A 28 -17.78 -8.06 -3.21
N ASP A 29 -18.19 -6.79 -3.21
CA ASP A 29 -17.79 -5.81 -4.23
C ASP A 29 -16.28 -5.53 -4.18
N ALA A 30 -15.69 -5.45 -2.99
CA ALA A 30 -14.24 -5.31 -2.83
C ALA A 30 -13.48 -6.54 -3.36
N LYS A 31 -14.01 -7.75 -3.15
CA LYS A 31 -13.43 -8.99 -3.69
C LYS A 31 -13.52 -9.04 -5.22
N ASN A 32 -14.67 -8.70 -5.78
CA ASN A 32 -14.87 -8.63 -7.24
C ASN A 32 -13.97 -7.56 -7.85
N PHE A 33 -13.86 -6.39 -7.22
CA PHE A 33 -12.96 -5.32 -7.65
C PHE A 33 -11.49 -5.76 -7.61
N ALA A 34 -11.08 -6.49 -6.56
CA ALA A 34 -9.72 -7.02 -6.42
C ALA A 34 -9.36 -8.06 -7.50
N GLN A 35 -10.34 -8.70 -8.15
CA GLN A 35 -10.09 -9.59 -9.29
C GLN A 35 -9.72 -8.82 -10.57
N ILE A 36 -10.28 -7.62 -10.74
CA ILE A 36 -10.04 -6.76 -11.90
C ILE A 36 -8.77 -5.93 -11.68
N TYR A 37 -8.61 -5.41 -10.47
CA TYR A 37 -7.47 -4.61 -10.03
C TYR A 37 -6.85 -5.22 -8.78
N PRO A 38 -5.79 -6.04 -8.92
CA PRO A 38 -5.13 -6.68 -7.78
C PRO A 38 -4.72 -5.63 -6.75
N VAL A 39 -5.33 -5.68 -5.56
CA VAL A 39 -5.09 -4.69 -4.49
C VAL A 39 -3.83 -5.07 -3.72
N PRO A 40 -2.72 -4.31 -3.81
CA PRO A 40 -1.47 -4.68 -3.15
C PRO A 40 -1.48 -4.39 -1.63
N CYS A 41 -2.24 -3.41 -1.15
CA CYS A 41 -2.41 -3.10 0.27
C CYS A 41 -3.65 -2.23 0.55
N PHE A 42 -4.10 -2.17 1.81
CA PHE A 42 -5.24 -1.35 2.27
C PHE A 42 -4.80 -0.32 3.33
N PRO A 43 -5.33 0.92 3.31
CA PRO A 43 -6.32 1.47 2.36
C PRO A 43 -5.71 1.98 1.04
N ILE A 44 -6.49 1.94 -0.03
CA ILE A 44 -6.07 2.31 -1.39
C ILE A 44 -7.19 3.10 -2.10
N THR A 45 -6.80 4.04 -2.95
CA THR A 45 -7.72 4.82 -3.79
C THR A 45 -7.30 4.73 -5.24
N TYR A 46 -8.24 4.32 -6.10
CA TYR A 46 -8.06 4.25 -7.53
C TYR A 46 -8.78 5.41 -8.20
N PHE A 47 -8.10 6.07 -9.13
CA PHE A 47 -8.72 6.99 -10.07
C PHE A 47 -8.88 6.27 -11.40
N ILE A 48 -10.13 6.05 -11.79
CA ILE A 48 -10.48 5.28 -12.98
C ILE A 48 -11.07 6.25 -14.01
N ASP A 49 -10.53 6.21 -15.23
CA ASP A 49 -11.04 6.99 -16.36
C ASP A 49 -12.40 6.44 -16.86
N GLY A 50 -13.14 7.21 -17.66
CA GLY A 50 -14.42 6.80 -18.25
C GLY A 50 -14.34 5.52 -19.11
N ASN A 51 -13.14 5.14 -19.54
CA ASN A 51 -12.86 3.90 -20.27
C ASN A 51 -12.60 2.70 -19.34
N GLY A 52 -12.77 2.86 -18.03
CA GLY A 52 -12.58 1.81 -17.04
C GLY A 52 -11.12 1.52 -16.70
N LYS A 53 -10.13 2.28 -17.21
CA LYS A 53 -8.69 2.08 -16.92
C LYS A 53 -8.23 2.92 -15.72
N PRO A 54 -7.39 2.38 -14.81
CA PRO A 54 -6.86 3.13 -13.69
C PRO A 54 -5.77 4.09 -14.17
N THR A 55 -6.01 5.39 -13.99
CA THR A 55 -5.08 6.46 -14.36
C THR A 55 -4.09 6.74 -13.24
N ASN A 56 -4.54 6.63 -12.00
CA ASN A 56 -3.69 6.89 -10.83
C ASN A 56 -4.13 6.01 -9.65
N VAL A 57 -3.18 5.57 -8.84
CA VAL A 57 -3.40 4.72 -7.68
C VAL A 57 -2.66 5.31 -6.49
N VAL A 58 -3.41 5.75 -5.49
CA VAL A 58 -2.87 6.33 -4.26
C VAL A 58 -2.96 5.29 -3.16
N LEU A 59 -1.80 4.86 -2.69
CA LEU A 59 -1.66 3.90 -1.60
C LEU A 59 -1.45 4.67 -0.30
N PHE A 60 -2.29 4.41 0.70
CA PHE A 60 -2.19 5.02 2.01
C PHE A 60 -1.48 4.05 2.95
N ASN A 61 -0.36 4.48 3.52
CA ASN A 61 0.36 3.69 4.51
C ASN A 61 0.06 4.25 5.90
N LYS A 62 -0.53 3.42 6.77
CA LYS A 62 -1.02 3.80 8.12
C LYS A 62 -0.01 4.52 9.04
N ARG A 63 1.27 4.62 8.64
CA ARG A 63 2.35 5.26 9.40
C ARG A 63 2.54 6.76 9.13
N SER A 64 1.99 7.34 8.06
CA SER A 64 2.33 8.74 7.71
C SER A 64 1.12 9.69 7.76
N ARG A 65 1.26 10.79 8.49
CA ARG A 65 0.22 11.83 8.68
C ARG A 65 0.07 12.78 7.47
N ASN A 66 0.99 12.68 6.50
CA ASN A 66 1.14 13.60 5.36
C ASN A 66 0.40 13.12 4.09
N GLU A 67 -0.44 12.09 4.20
CA GLU A 67 -1.08 11.46 3.03
C GLU A 67 -2.31 12.24 2.55
N CYS A 68 -2.94 13.01 3.43
CA CYS A 68 -3.99 13.96 3.06
C CYS A 68 -3.48 14.99 2.05
N ASP A 69 -2.25 15.48 2.25
CA ASP A 69 -1.65 16.49 1.37
C ASP A 69 -1.30 15.90 0.00
N LYS A 70 -0.81 14.66 -0.04
CA LYS A 70 -0.55 13.93 -1.29
C LYS A 70 -1.83 13.66 -2.07
N PHE A 71 -2.92 13.32 -1.37
CA PHE A 71 -4.23 13.16 -1.98
C PHE A 71 -4.70 14.49 -2.59
N LYS A 72 -4.65 15.59 -1.82
CA LYS A 72 -5.01 16.93 -2.29
C LYS A 72 -4.12 17.44 -3.43
N GLU A 73 -2.84 17.08 -3.45
CA GLU A 73 -1.92 17.43 -4.55
C GLU A 73 -2.18 16.60 -5.82
N ALA A 74 -2.70 15.37 -5.67
CA ALA A 74 -3.05 14.52 -6.80
C ALA A 74 -4.36 14.96 -7.48
N LEU A 75 -5.31 15.55 -6.75
CA LEU A 75 -6.60 16.02 -7.29
C LEU A 75 -6.48 17.00 -8.47
N PRO A 76 -5.69 18.10 -8.42
CA PRO A 76 -5.56 19.03 -9.54
C PRO A 76 -4.77 18.45 -10.72
N LYS A 77 -4.04 17.34 -10.54
CA LYS A 77 -3.34 16.63 -11.63
C LYS A 77 -4.28 15.67 -12.39
N LEU A 78 -5.50 15.44 -11.88
CA LEU A 78 -6.57 14.68 -12.52
C LEU A 78 -7.45 15.56 -13.44
N VAL A 79 -6.82 16.46 -14.20
CA VAL A 79 -7.51 17.11 -15.32
C VAL A 79 -7.60 16.08 -16.44
N PHE A 80 -8.74 15.40 -16.51
CA PHE A 80 -9.06 14.50 -17.61
C PHE A 80 -9.12 15.32 -18.91
N PRO A 81 -8.31 15.00 -19.94
CA PRO A 81 -8.52 15.55 -21.26
C PRO A 81 -9.87 15.03 -21.77
N ILE A 82 -10.81 15.94 -22.00
CA ILE A 82 -12.12 15.63 -22.56
C ILE A 82 -11.89 15.08 -23.98
N PRO A 83 -12.28 13.82 -24.30
CA PRO A 83 -12.32 13.41 -25.69
C PRO A 83 -13.55 14.08 -26.34
N GLY A 84 -13.32 15.08 -27.19
CA GLY A 84 -14.39 15.67 -28.02
C GLY A 84 -14.43 17.19 -28.16
N LYS A 85 -13.46 17.96 -27.64
CA LYS A 85 -13.30 19.37 -28.01
C LYS A 85 -11.83 19.71 -28.20
N GLU A 86 -11.31 19.40 -29.38
CA GLU A 86 -10.25 20.25 -29.94
C GLU A 86 -10.86 21.59 -30.33
N ALA A 87 -10.04 22.63 -30.21
CA ALA A 87 -10.26 24.03 -30.59
C ALA A 87 -10.92 24.95 -29.54
N ALA A 88 -10.06 25.86 -29.07
CA ALA A 88 -10.30 27.27 -28.75
C ALA A 88 -10.15 27.70 -27.28
N SER A 89 -9.19 28.63 -27.11
CA SER A 89 -8.97 29.56 -26.01
C SER A 89 -8.28 28.95 -24.78
N GLY A 90 -6.97 29.10 -24.56
CA GLY A 90 -6.14 30.26 -24.87
C GLY A 90 -6.33 31.32 -23.78
N LEU A 91 -5.66 31.14 -22.64
CA LEU A 91 -5.34 32.20 -21.69
C LEU A 91 -4.29 31.74 -20.67
N LEU A 92 -3.04 31.61 -21.12
CA LEU A 92 -1.89 31.92 -20.28
C LEU A 92 -1.06 32.96 -21.03
N ARG A 93 -1.19 34.20 -20.57
CA ARG A 93 -0.28 35.31 -20.89
C ARG A 93 0.88 35.21 -19.90
N VAL A 94 2.05 34.81 -20.36
CA VAL A 94 3.35 35.25 -19.83
C VAL A 94 4.33 35.24 -21.01
N ASP A 95 4.66 36.43 -21.50
CA ASP A 95 5.68 36.64 -22.54
C ASP A 95 7.08 36.36 -21.97
N GLU A 96 7.83 35.52 -22.68
CA GLU A 96 9.26 35.30 -22.53
C GLU A 96 9.96 35.94 -23.75
N SER A 97 10.97 36.78 -23.54
CA SER A 97 11.82 37.31 -24.60
C SER A 97 13.29 37.07 -24.30
N THR A 98 13.87 36.02 -24.90
CA THR A 98 15.30 35.97 -25.24
C THR A 98 15.55 34.90 -26.32
N PRO A 99 16.02 35.26 -27.53
CA PRO A 99 16.47 34.29 -28.50
C PRO A 99 17.99 34.04 -28.41
N VAL A 100 18.34 32.76 -28.51
CA VAL A 100 19.70 32.20 -28.63
C VAL A 100 20.18 32.25 -30.09
N ALA A 101 21.49 32.41 -30.23
CA ALA A 101 22.29 32.56 -31.43
C ALA A 101 22.32 31.35 -32.39
N ALA A 102 22.50 31.65 -33.68
CA ALA A 102 23.01 30.74 -34.70
C ALA A 102 24.03 31.47 -35.60
N ALA A 103 25.17 30.82 -35.88
CA ALA A 103 26.20 31.23 -36.85
C ALA A 103 25.72 30.95 -38.29
N PRO A 104 26.30 31.55 -39.36
CA PRO A 104 27.55 31.02 -39.94
C PRO A 104 28.46 32.01 -40.75
N SER A 105 29.60 31.46 -41.19
CA SER A 105 30.39 31.72 -42.42
C SER A 105 31.30 32.95 -42.59
N LEU A 106 32.61 32.65 -42.58
CA LEU A 106 33.67 32.97 -43.57
C LEU A 106 33.56 34.26 -44.41
N GLN A 107 34.55 35.14 -44.28
CA GLN A 107 35.42 35.60 -45.38
C GLN A 107 36.59 36.49 -44.89
N LEU A 108 37.78 36.23 -45.43
CA LEU A 108 38.99 37.08 -45.39
C LEU A 108 38.85 38.21 -46.44
N PRO A 109 39.56 39.36 -46.30
CA PRO A 109 40.90 39.46 -46.89
C PRO A 109 41.93 40.31 -46.11
N GLN A 110 43.17 40.17 -46.59
CA GLN A 110 44.46 40.68 -46.10
C GLN A 110 44.59 42.21 -46.07
N LEU A 111 45.52 42.74 -45.26
CA LEU A 111 46.76 43.40 -45.72
C LEU A 111 47.59 44.00 -44.56
N LEU A 112 48.86 43.58 -44.53
CA LEU A 112 50.09 44.32 -44.18
C LEU A 112 50.05 45.47 -43.16
N TYR A 113 50.72 45.30 -42.02
CA TYR A 113 51.70 46.30 -41.59
C TYR A 113 52.83 45.70 -40.74
N ARG A 114 53.96 46.37 -40.81
CA ARG A 114 55.34 45.92 -40.65
C ARG A 114 55.91 46.44 -39.34
N SER A 115 56.68 45.59 -38.65
CA SER A 115 57.74 45.92 -37.66
C SER A 115 57.26 46.52 -36.32
N GLN A 116 57.82 46.25 -35.14
CA GLN A 116 59.16 45.83 -34.72
C GLN A 116 59.07 45.00 -33.42
N LEU A 117 59.97 44.04 -33.24
CA LEU A 117 60.35 43.53 -31.91
C LEU A 117 61.27 44.57 -31.24
N PRO A 118 61.25 44.63 -29.90
CA PRO A 118 62.43 44.11 -29.22
C PRO A 118 62.08 43.22 -28.02
N LEU A 119 62.56 41.98 -28.12
CA LEU A 119 63.27 41.22 -27.09
C LEU A 119 63.43 41.92 -25.72
N LEU A 120 62.67 41.48 -24.71
CA LEU A 120 63.02 41.62 -23.29
C LEU A 120 62.63 40.37 -22.48
N GLN A 121 63.66 39.59 -22.16
CA GLN A 121 63.99 39.11 -20.81
C GLN A 121 62.97 38.24 -20.05
N LEU A 122 63.18 36.94 -20.15
CA LEU A 122 63.78 36.14 -19.06
C LEU A 122 63.46 36.59 -17.62
N ARG A 123 62.31 36.15 -17.07
CA ARG A 123 62.17 35.64 -15.69
C ARG A 123 60.71 35.29 -15.37
N ARG A 124 60.42 34.00 -15.11
CA ARG A 124 59.70 33.48 -13.92
C ARG A 124 59.13 32.05 -14.13
N PRO A 125 59.91 30.99 -13.88
CA PRO A 125 59.35 29.65 -13.64
C PRO A 125 58.67 29.50 -12.26
N GLN A 126 58.66 30.53 -11.40
CA GLN A 126 58.07 30.45 -10.06
C GLN A 126 56.57 30.79 -9.96
N VAL A 127 55.99 31.53 -10.92
CA VAL A 127 54.57 31.92 -10.85
C VAL A 127 53.65 30.78 -11.31
N GLN A 128 54.06 29.98 -12.30
CA GLN A 128 53.30 28.81 -12.75
C GLN A 128 53.21 27.71 -11.69
N ARG A 129 54.29 27.44 -10.92
CA ARG A 129 54.26 26.43 -9.84
C ARG A 129 53.34 26.82 -8.67
N LYS A 130 53.21 28.11 -8.35
CA LYS A 130 52.29 28.61 -7.32
C LYS A 130 50.82 28.62 -7.77
N LEU A 131 50.54 28.83 -9.06
CA LEU A 131 49.18 28.66 -9.60
C LEU A 131 48.74 27.18 -9.69
N GLN A 132 49.65 26.28 -10.08
CA GLN A 132 49.36 24.84 -10.15
C GLN A 132 49.06 24.21 -8.78
N ARG A 133 49.78 24.63 -7.73
CA ARG A 133 49.53 24.16 -6.35
C ARG A 133 48.19 24.67 -5.79
N ARG A 134 47.80 25.91 -6.14
CA ARG A 134 46.49 26.49 -5.74
C ARG A 134 45.29 25.85 -6.45
N SER A 135 45.48 25.25 -7.63
CA SER A 135 44.40 24.56 -8.36
C SER A 135 44.32 23.05 -8.07
N SER A 136 45.39 22.43 -7.55
CA SER A 136 45.42 21.00 -7.22
C SER A 136 44.84 20.68 -5.84
N GLU A 137 45.07 21.53 -4.84
CA GLU A 137 44.56 21.33 -3.47
C GLU A 137 43.03 21.22 -3.39
N PRO A 138 42.24 22.15 -3.98
CA PRO A 138 40.78 22.02 -3.95
C PRO A 138 40.29 20.76 -4.67
N ARG A 139 40.91 20.35 -5.79
CA ARG A 139 40.53 19.12 -6.51
C ARG A 139 40.75 17.86 -5.67
N SER A 140 41.89 17.78 -4.98
CA SER A 140 42.20 16.64 -4.10
C SER A 140 41.23 16.52 -2.91
N TYR A 141 40.73 17.65 -2.40
CA TYR A 141 39.73 17.66 -1.32
C TYR A 141 38.36 17.19 -1.84
N TRP A 142 37.96 17.62 -3.04
CA TRP A 142 36.73 17.15 -3.69
C TRP A 142 36.76 15.66 -4.01
N GLU A 143 37.89 15.13 -4.47
CA GLU A 143 38.08 13.70 -4.72
C GLU A 143 38.01 12.88 -3.43
N LYS A 144 38.69 13.32 -2.36
CA LYS A 144 38.59 12.68 -1.04
C LYS A 144 37.17 12.71 -0.48
N LYS A 145 36.45 13.82 -0.66
CA LYS A 145 35.05 13.96 -0.24
C LYS A 145 34.12 13.02 -1.01
N LYS A 146 34.30 12.91 -2.34
CA LYS A 146 33.55 11.95 -3.17
C LYS A 146 33.85 10.51 -2.78
N ALA A 147 35.11 10.16 -2.55
CA ALA A 147 35.50 8.81 -2.13
C ALA A 147 34.88 8.44 -0.76
N ALA A 148 34.87 9.37 0.20
CA ALA A 148 34.26 9.16 1.50
C ALA A 148 32.72 9.03 1.41
N GLU A 149 32.08 9.81 0.54
CA GLU A 149 30.63 9.73 0.30
C GLU A 149 30.24 8.41 -0.39
N GLU A 150 31.03 7.95 -1.36
CA GLU A 150 30.83 6.67 -2.04
C GLU A 150 31.05 5.47 -1.09
N GLU A 151 32.07 5.53 -0.22
CA GLU A 151 32.30 4.49 0.78
C GLU A 151 31.16 4.45 1.81
N LYS A 152 30.67 5.63 2.25
CA LYS A 152 29.51 5.71 3.15
C LYS A 152 28.27 5.11 2.50
N LYS A 153 28.01 5.42 1.22
CA LYS A 153 26.88 4.88 0.48
C LYS A 153 26.97 3.36 0.35
N LYS A 154 28.14 2.81 0.03
CA LYS A 154 28.35 1.34 -0.04
C LYS A 154 28.13 0.64 1.31
N ARG A 155 28.57 1.26 2.41
CA ARG A 155 28.31 0.72 3.76
C ARG A 155 26.83 0.73 4.11
N GLU A 156 26.12 1.80 3.74
CA GLU A 156 24.67 1.91 3.97
C GLU A 156 23.88 0.90 3.13
N GLU A 157 24.25 0.70 1.86
CA GLU A 157 23.66 -0.33 1.00
C GLU A 157 23.87 -1.73 1.59
N LEU A 158 25.09 -2.06 2.03
CA LEU A 158 25.40 -3.36 2.63
C LEU A 158 24.66 -3.57 3.97
N ALA A 159 24.52 -2.53 4.79
CA ALA A 159 23.73 -2.59 6.01
C ALA A 159 22.23 -2.81 5.71
N SER A 160 21.69 -2.14 4.69
CA SER A 160 20.30 -2.32 4.28
C SER A 160 20.03 -3.73 3.73
N GLU A 161 20.97 -4.32 3.00
CA GLU A 161 20.85 -5.69 2.49
C GLU A 161 20.88 -6.73 3.63
N MET A 162 21.76 -6.55 4.62
CA MET A 162 21.76 -7.40 5.81
C MET A 162 20.45 -7.30 6.59
N GLN A 163 19.91 -6.10 6.75
CA GLN A 163 18.65 -5.88 7.44
C GLN A 163 17.47 -6.56 6.74
N LEU A 164 17.38 -6.47 5.40
CA LEU A 164 16.37 -7.20 4.63
C LEU A 164 16.45 -8.72 4.82
N ARG A 165 17.68 -9.26 4.93
CA ARG A 165 17.90 -10.68 5.16
C ARG A 165 17.51 -11.11 6.58
N GLU A 166 17.73 -10.26 7.58
CA GLU A 166 17.27 -10.50 8.94
C GLU A 166 15.74 -10.43 9.03
N ASP A 167 15.13 -9.39 8.47
CA ASP A 167 13.68 -9.23 8.41
C ASP A 167 13.01 -10.43 7.72
N ALA A 168 13.60 -10.95 6.64
CA ALA A 168 13.10 -12.14 5.96
C ALA A 168 13.13 -13.40 6.85
N LYS A 169 14.20 -13.57 7.65
CA LYS A 169 14.31 -14.69 8.60
C LYS A 169 13.28 -14.56 9.73
N ASP A 170 13.08 -13.35 10.24
CA ASP A 170 12.12 -13.11 11.32
C ASP A 170 10.68 -13.29 10.83
N MET A 171 10.37 -12.85 9.62
CA MET A 171 9.08 -13.14 9.00
C MET A 171 8.84 -14.64 8.83
N HIS A 172 9.85 -15.42 8.43
CA HIS A 172 9.74 -16.87 8.35
C HIS A 172 9.44 -17.50 9.72
N ARG A 173 10.19 -17.08 10.76
CA ARG A 173 9.98 -17.55 12.13
C ARG A 173 8.58 -17.23 12.64
N ILE A 174 8.08 -16.02 12.40
CA ILE A 174 6.73 -15.60 12.79
C ILE A 174 5.65 -16.48 12.11
N VAL A 175 5.84 -16.82 10.83
CA VAL A 175 4.92 -17.69 10.09
C VAL A 175 4.94 -19.12 10.65
N GLU A 176 6.13 -19.66 10.94
CA GLU A 176 6.27 -20.98 11.55
C GLU A 176 5.65 -21.05 12.94
N GLU A 177 5.86 -20.03 13.77
CA GLU A 177 5.26 -19.93 15.11
C GLU A 177 3.74 -19.86 15.05
N ARG A 178 3.17 -19.08 14.12
CA ARG A 178 1.72 -19.04 13.91
C ARG A 178 1.17 -20.40 13.50
N ARG A 179 1.83 -21.06 12.55
CA ARG A 179 1.43 -22.39 12.09
C ARG A 179 1.49 -23.43 13.21
N ASN A 180 2.56 -23.41 14.01
CA ASN A 180 2.70 -24.29 15.17
C ASN A 180 1.64 -24.01 16.24
N LYS A 181 1.33 -22.73 16.48
CA LYS A 181 0.29 -22.32 17.41
C LYS A 181 -1.09 -22.78 16.97
N GLU A 182 -1.43 -22.65 15.68
CA GLU A 182 -2.69 -23.13 15.11
C GLU A 182 -2.81 -24.66 15.22
N LEU A 183 -1.73 -25.40 14.98
CA LEU A 183 -1.72 -26.86 15.14
C LEU A 183 -1.96 -27.27 16.60
N LEU A 184 -1.32 -26.59 17.56
CA LEU A 184 -1.52 -26.85 18.98
C LEU A 184 -2.96 -26.51 19.43
N GLU A 185 -3.51 -25.39 18.96
CA GLU A 185 -4.89 -24.99 19.28
C GLU A 185 -5.91 -25.96 18.67
N ALA A 186 -5.69 -26.43 17.44
CA ALA A 186 -6.52 -27.44 16.81
C ALA A 186 -6.52 -28.76 17.58
N ALA A 187 -5.34 -29.24 18.01
CA ALA A 187 -5.23 -30.44 18.82
C ALA A 187 -5.94 -30.29 20.18
N ALA A 188 -5.79 -29.14 20.85
CA ALA A 188 -6.47 -28.85 22.10
C ALA A 188 -8.00 -28.74 21.92
N ALA A 189 -8.47 -28.21 20.80
CA ALA A 189 -9.89 -28.16 20.47
C ALA A 189 -10.47 -29.56 20.23
N GLU A 190 -9.76 -30.41 19.50
CA GLU A 190 -10.15 -31.80 19.28
C GLU A 190 -10.25 -32.55 20.62
N GLU A 191 -9.27 -32.40 21.50
CA GLU A 191 -9.30 -33.00 22.82
C GLU A 191 -10.52 -32.52 23.63
N ARG A 192 -10.80 -31.21 23.67
CA ARG A 192 -11.99 -30.65 24.33
C ARG A 192 -13.29 -31.20 23.76
N THR A 193 -13.38 -31.40 22.44
CA THR A 193 -14.58 -31.99 21.82
C THR A 193 -14.71 -33.48 22.17
N SER A 194 -13.61 -34.21 22.18
CA SER A 194 -13.53 -35.62 22.56
C SER A 194 -14.04 -35.85 24.00
N TRP A 195 -13.62 -35.01 24.95
CA TRP A 195 -14.11 -35.07 26.34
C TRP A 195 -15.57 -34.65 26.50
N ASN A 196 -16.04 -33.67 25.72
CA ASN A 196 -17.41 -33.18 25.83
C ASN A 196 -18.44 -34.08 25.12
N ARG A 197 -18.05 -34.80 24.07
CA ARG A 197 -18.92 -35.70 23.30
C ARG A 197 -19.59 -36.79 24.16
N PRO A 198 -18.89 -37.57 25.01
CA PRO A 198 -19.52 -38.57 25.87
C PRO A 198 -20.38 -37.93 26.96
N ARG A 199 -19.99 -36.75 27.48
CA ARG A 199 -20.77 -36.03 28.49
C ARG A 199 -22.12 -35.54 27.93
N ARG A 200 -22.13 -35.02 26.70
CA ARG A 200 -23.36 -34.69 25.96
C ARG A 200 -24.20 -35.95 25.70
N GLY A 201 -23.56 -37.05 25.29
CA GLY A 201 -24.23 -38.34 25.11
C GLY A 201 -24.90 -38.87 26.38
N ARG A 202 -24.27 -38.72 27.56
CA ARG A 202 -24.88 -39.10 28.84
C ARG A 202 -26.13 -38.28 29.16
N ARG A 203 -26.07 -36.95 29.01
CA ARG A 203 -27.23 -36.06 29.22
C ARG A 203 -28.41 -36.42 28.32
N VAL A 204 -28.15 -36.67 27.04
CA VAL A 204 -29.19 -37.08 26.08
C VAL A 204 -29.80 -38.43 26.48
N LYS A 205 -28.99 -39.40 26.90
CA LYS A 205 -29.50 -40.70 27.38
C LYS A 205 -30.36 -40.57 28.63
N GLU A 206 -29.97 -39.72 29.57
CA GLU A 206 -30.75 -39.43 30.78
C GLU A 206 -32.09 -38.78 30.44
N GLN A 207 -32.10 -37.82 29.52
CA GLN A 207 -33.31 -37.17 29.04
C GLN A 207 -34.25 -38.16 28.34
N ILE A 208 -33.74 -38.98 27.40
CA ILE A 208 -34.54 -40.02 26.74
C ILE A 208 -35.11 -41.01 27.76
N LYS A 209 -34.34 -41.36 28.80
CA LYS A 209 -34.83 -42.26 29.86
C LYS A 209 -35.94 -41.60 30.69
N ALA A 210 -35.81 -40.32 31.02
CA ALA A 210 -36.84 -39.57 31.73
C ALA A 210 -38.13 -39.46 30.90
N ASP A 211 -38.03 -39.05 29.63
CA ASP A 211 -39.17 -38.93 28.72
C ASP A 211 -39.87 -40.28 28.51
N LYS A 212 -39.10 -41.38 28.42
CA LYS A 212 -39.67 -42.73 28.32
C LYS A 212 -40.42 -43.13 29.58
N ALA A 213 -39.85 -42.87 30.76
CA ALA A 213 -40.50 -43.16 32.04
C ALA A 213 -41.78 -42.33 32.24
N GLU A 214 -41.76 -41.05 31.84
CA GLU A 214 -42.95 -40.18 31.86
C GLU A 214 -44.04 -40.69 30.92
N ARG A 215 -43.67 -41.13 29.71
CA ARG A 215 -44.64 -41.71 28.77
C ARG A 215 -45.26 -42.99 29.31
N GLU A 216 -44.45 -43.88 29.88
CA GLU A 216 -44.92 -45.12 30.50
C GLU A 216 -45.83 -44.86 31.71
N SER A 217 -45.52 -43.86 32.54
CA SER A 217 -46.38 -43.49 33.67
C SER A 217 -47.71 -42.91 33.20
N ARG A 218 -47.70 -42.07 32.15
CA ARG A 218 -48.93 -41.52 31.55
C ARG A 218 -49.82 -42.61 30.98
N VAL A 219 -49.24 -43.58 30.26
CA VAL A 219 -49.97 -44.73 29.71
C VAL A 219 -50.56 -45.58 30.84
N ARG A 220 -49.79 -45.86 31.91
CA ARG A 220 -50.30 -46.57 33.08
C ARG A 220 -51.45 -45.85 33.77
N MET A 221 -51.36 -44.53 33.93
CA MET A 221 -52.45 -43.74 34.51
C MET A 221 -53.71 -43.77 33.64
N GLN A 222 -53.58 -43.66 32.32
CA GLN A 222 -54.71 -43.77 31.40
C GLN A 222 -55.36 -45.16 31.45
N GLN A 223 -54.56 -46.23 31.50
CA GLN A 223 -55.06 -47.60 31.62
C GLN A 223 -55.78 -47.83 32.96
N ALA A 224 -55.23 -47.30 34.07
CA ALA A 224 -55.86 -47.37 35.38
C ALA A 224 -57.20 -46.60 35.42
N GLN A 225 -57.28 -45.45 34.75
CA GLN A 225 -58.53 -44.70 34.62
C GLN A 225 -59.58 -45.44 33.78
N GLN A 226 -59.18 -46.11 32.69
CA GLN A 226 -60.11 -46.91 31.87
C GLN A 226 -60.69 -48.10 32.64
N LEU A 227 -59.88 -48.80 33.45
CA LEU A 227 -60.36 -49.91 34.29
C LEU A 227 -61.31 -49.47 35.41
N GLN A 228 -61.22 -48.23 35.88
CA GLN A 228 -62.17 -47.68 36.85
C GLN A 228 -63.46 -47.16 36.20
N GLN A 229 -63.46 -46.94 34.88
CA GLN A 229 -64.62 -46.46 34.11
C GLN A 229 -65.38 -47.56 33.38
N SER A 230 -64.88 -48.80 33.32
CA SER A 230 -65.66 -49.96 32.89
C SER A 230 -66.72 -50.29 33.96
N PRO A 231 -68.00 -49.98 33.74
CA PRO A 231 -69.06 -50.22 34.71
C PRO A 231 -69.43 -51.70 34.69
N SER A 232 -69.82 -52.19 35.85
CA SER A 232 -70.52 -53.43 36.09
C SER A 232 -71.81 -53.51 35.27
N GLU A 233 -71.70 -53.97 34.02
CA GLU A 233 -72.80 -54.54 33.23
C GLU A 233 -72.80 -56.07 33.40
N GLU A 234 -73.02 -56.54 34.62
CA GLU A 234 -73.45 -57.92 34.88
C GLU A 234 -74.41 -57.86 36.07
N GLU A 235 -75.68 -57.57 35.80
CA GLU A 235 -76.82 -58.06 36.58
C GLU A 235 -78.09 -57.77 35.77
N GLY A 236 -78.53 -58.77 35.01
CA GLY A 236 -79.78 -58.82 34.25
C GLY A 236 -80.14 -60.26 33.95
#